data_AF-A0A959SKP4-F1
#
_entry.id   AF-A0A959SKP4-F1
#
_cell.length_a   1.000
_cell.length_b   1.000
_cell.length_c   1.000
_cell.angle_alpha   90.00
_cell.angle_beta   90.00
_cell.angle_gamma   90.00
#
_symmetry.space_group_name_H-M   'P 1'
#
loop_
_entity.id
_entity.type
_entity.pdbx_description
1 polymer ?
#
loop_
_entity_poly.entity_id
_entity_poly.type
_entity_poly.pdbx_seq_one_letter_code
_entity_poly.pdbx_strand_id
1 'polypeptide(L)'
;MESKNKMVAEARLFVRLGLLSFMGFVFYYAHLFFGLLDNVVLFKTLAITFLLATIPLPIIAVNNKKLFPELNSSGKAVLTLATTLLLFHHFLMTFIFVLFLKGESMF
;
A
#
# COMPACT_ATOMS: atom_id res chain seq x y z
N MET A 1 26.86 14.29 -6.86
CA MET A 1 25.57 15.02 -6.84
C MET A 1 24.52 14.09 -7.44
N GLU A 2 23.47 13.76 -6.71
CA GLU A 2 22.40 12.91 -7.23
C GLU A 2 21.65 13.66 -8.34
N SER A 3 21.39 13.03 -9.48
CA SER A 3 20.82 13.74 -10.62
C SER A 3 19.35 14.10 -10.35
N LYS A 4 18.93 15.31 -10.73
CA LYS A 4 17.53 15.77 -10.64
C LYS A 4 16.56 14.75 -11.25
N ASN A 5 16.98 14.07 -12.32
CA ASN A 5 16.19 13.03 -13.00
C ASN A 5 15.91 11.83 -12.09
N LYS A 6 16.86 11.43 -11.24
CA LYS A 6 16.68 10.34 -10.29
C LYS A 6 15.65 10.72 -9.21
N MET A 7 15.72 11.94 -8.68
CA MET A 7 14.74 12.43 -7.69
C MET A 7 13.31 12.46 -8.25
N VAL A 8 13.14 12.92 -9.49
CA VAL A 8 11.83 12.94 -10.15
C VAL A 8 11.30 11.53 -10.39
N ALA A 9 12.17 10.59 -10.76
CA ALA A 9 11.79 9.19 -10.95
C ALA A 9 11.30 8.54 -9.64
N GLU A 10 12.01 8.78 -8.52
CA GLU A 10 11.63 8.29 -7.20
C GLU A 10 10.32 8.91 -6.71
N ALA A 11 10.10 10.22 -6.90
CA ALA A 11 8.84 10.87 -6.56
C ALA A 11 7.67 10.30 -7.37
N ARG A 12 7.87 10.08 -8.67
CA ARG A 12 6.87 9.45 -9.54
C ARG A 12 6.56 8.02 -9.11
N LEU A 13 7.60 7.26 -8.73
CA LEU A 13 7.43 5.92 -8.18
C LEU A 13 6.62 5.96 -6.89
N PHE A 14 6.96 6.86 -5.96
CA PHE A 14 6.23 7.02 -4.71
C PHE A 14 4.73 7.27 -4.93
N VAL A 15 4.39 8.20 -5.82
CA VAL A 15 2.99 8.50 -6.15
C VAL A 15 2.30 7.29 -6.77
N ARG A 16 2.95 6.60 -7.71
CA ARG A 16 2.37 5.40 -8.34
C ARG A 16 2.11 4.28 -7.33
N LEU A 17 3.07 4.03 -6.44
CA LEU A 17 2.91 3.04 -5.38
C LEU A 17 1.80 3.48 -4.41
N GLY A 18 1.73 4.77 -4.07
CA GLY A 18 0.67 5.32 -3.22
C GLY A 18 -0.72 5.10 -3.81
N LEU A 19 -0.88 5.36 -5.11
CA LEU A 19 -2.12 5.08 -5.84
C LEU A 19 -2.43 3.59 -5.89
N LEU A 20 -1.43 2.74 -6.16
CA LEU A 20 -1.60 1.29 -6.20
C LEU A 20 -2.03 0.72 -4.85
N SER A 21 -1.40 1.19 -3.77
CA SER A 21 -1.74 0.81 -2.40
C SER A 21 -3.15 1.29 -2.03
N PHE A 22 -3.52 2.51 -2.39
CA PHE A 22 -4.89 2.99 -2.22
C PHE A 22 -5.92 2.16 -3.00
N MET A 23 -5.61 1.73 -4.23
CA MET A 23 -6.48 0.81 -4.98
C MET A 23 -6.63 -0.53 -4.26
N GLY A 24 -5.56 -1.07 -3.67
CA GLY A 24 -5.65 -2.29 -2.87
C GLY A 24 -6.50 -2.12 -1.60
N PHE A 25 -6.44 -0.96 -0.96
CA PHE A 25 -7.36 -0.60 0.14
C PHE A 25 -8.82 -0.65 -0.34
N VAL A 26 -9.15 0.06 -1.43
CA VAL A 26 -10.51 0.06 -2.00
C VAL A 26 -10.95 -1.35 -2.36
N PHE A 27 -10.07 -2.13 -2.99
CA PHE A 27 -10.31 -3.52 -3.36
C PHE A 27 -10.71 -4.39 -2.16
N TYR A 28 -9.98 -4.29 -1.04
CA TYR A 28 -10.29 -5.07 0.16
C TYR A 28 -11.65 -4.76 0.73
N TYR A 29 -12.01 -3.49 0.87
CA TYR A 29 -13.30 -3.10 1.41
C TYR A 29 -14.45 -3.38 0.44
N ALA A 30 -14.23 -3.19 -0.85
CA ALA A 30 -15.21 -3.51 -1.86
C ALA A 30 -15.49 -5.03 -1.88
N HIS A 31 -14.46 -5.87 -1.72
CA HIS A 31 -14.66 -7.31 -1.57
C HIS A 31 -15.33 -7.68 -0.24
N LEU A 32 -14.90 -7.09 0.88
CA LEU A 32 -15.45 -7.37 2.21
C LEU A 32 -16.96 -7.08 2.31
N PHE A 33 -17.43 -5.99 1.68
CA PHE A 33 -18.84 -5.57 1.77
C PHE A 33 -19.73 -6.07 0.62
N PHE A 34 -19.17 -6.26 -0.58
CA PHE A 34 -19.96 -6.57 -1.77
C PHE A 34 -19.61 -7.91 -2.42
N GLY A 35 -18.63 -8.66 -1.91
CA GLY A 35 -18.29 -9.98 -2.47
C GLY A 35 -17.74 -9.91 -3.89
N LEU A 36 -16.89 -8.93 -4.20
CA LEU A 36 -16.48 -8.58 -5.57
C LEU A 36 -15.79 -9.69 -6.40
N LEU A 37 -15.26 -10.73 -5.77
CA LEU A 37 -14.47 -11.78 -6.44
C LEU A 37 -14.71 -13.15 -5.79
N ASP A 38 -15.45 -14.01 -6.46
CA ASP A 38 -15.72 -15.37 -5.96
C ASP A 38 -14.52 -16.31 -6.09
N ASN A 39 -13.59 -16.02 -7.01
CA ASN A 39 -12.40 -16.84 -7.20
C ASN A 39 -11.37 -16.59 -6.10
N VAL A 40 -11.38 -17.48 -5.11
CA VAL A 40 -10.52 -17.44 -3.92
C VAL A 40 -9.02 -17.38 -4.27
N VAL A 41 -8.57 -18.13 -5.28
CA VAL A 41 -7.16 -18.14 -5.68
C VAL A 41 -6.76 -16.78 -6.23
N LEU A 42 -7.52 -16.26 -7.17
CA LEU A 42 -7.27 -14.95 -7.78
C LEU A 42 -7.29 -13.84 -6.73
N PHE A 43 -8.28 -13.87 -5.84
CA PHE A 43 -8.40 -12.90 -4.77
C PHE A 43 -7.17 -12.92 -3.83
N LYS A 44 -6.74 -14.09 -3.38
CA LYS A 44 -5.55 -14.24 -2.53
C LYS A 44 -4.28 -13.78 -3.23
N THR A 45 -4.12 -14.12 -4.51
CA THR A 45 -2.98 -13.64 -5.32
C THR A 45 -2.95 -12.12 -5.42
N LEU A 46 -4.10 -11.47 -5.66
CA LEU A 46 -4.20 -10.01 -5.71
C LEU A 46 -3.90 -9.38 -4.36
N ALA A 47 -4.43 -9.92 -3.26
CA ALA A 47 -4.16 -9.44 -1.90
C ALA A 47 -2.66 -9.47 -1.58
N ILE A 48 -2.00 -10.61 -1.84
CA ILE A 48 -0.55 -10.75 -1.66
C ILE A 48 0.19 -9.75 -2.55
N THR A 49 -0.26 -9.56 -3.80
CA THR A 49 0.36 -8.59 -4.72
C THR A 49 0.27 -7.16 -4.17
N PHE A 50 -0.88 -6.73 -3.66
CA PHE A 50 -1.05 -5.41 -3.06
C PHE A 50 -0.15 -5.22 -1.83
N LEU A 51 -0.03 -6.25 -0.99
CA LEU A 51 0.89 -6.23 0.15
C LEU A 51 2.33 -6.03 -0.31
N LEU A 52 2.83 -6.89 -1.20
CA LEU A 52 4.22 -6.85 -1.66
C LEU A 52 4.55 -5.54 -2.38
N ALA A 53 3.64 -5.05 -3.22
CA ALA A 53 3.81 -3.78 -3.93
C ALA A 53 3.84 -2.56 -3.01
N THR A 54 3.27 -2.66 -1.81
CA THR A 54 3.22 -1.56 -0.82
C THR A 54 4.47 -1.50 0.05
N ILE A 55 5.27 -2.56 0.15
CA ILE A 55 6.48 -2.60 0.99
C ILE A 55 7.45 -1.42 0.74
N PRO A 56 7.69 -0.98 -0.51
CA PRO A 56 8.63 0.11 -0.75
C PRO A 56 8.13 1.50 -0.31
N LEU A 57 6.83 1.71 -0.14
CA LEU A 57 6.25 3.02 0.23
C LEU A 57 6.83 3.59 1.52
N PRO A 58 6.78 2.89 2.67
CA PRO A 58 7.36 3.40 3.92
C PRO A 58 8.88 3.56 3.83
N ILE A 59 9.58 2.72 3.06
CA ILE A 59 11.03 2.84 2.86
C ILE A 59 11.37 4.15 2.14
N ILE A 60 10.63 4.46 1.07
CA ILE A 60 10.79 5.72 0.34
C ILE A 60 10.38 6.91 1.21
N ALA A 61 9.32 6.78 2.01
CA ALA A 61 8.88 7.81 2.95
C ALA A 61 9.91 8.09 4.05
N VAL A 62 10.63 7.09 4.58
CA VAL A 62 11.69 7.33 5.57
C VAL A 62 12.92 7.99 4.94
N ASN A 63 13.26 7.63 3.70
CA ASN A 63 14.40 8.17 2.97
C ASN A 63 14.13 9.54 2.31
N ASN A 64 12.99 10.16 2.62
CA ASN A 64 12.40 11.27 1.88
C ASN A 64 13.08 12.64 2.01
N LYS A 65 14.23 12.76 2.70
CA LYS A 65 14.81 14.09 3.02
C LYS A 65 14.94 15.00 1.79
N LYS A 66 15.15 14.41 0.60
CA LYS A 66 15.24 15.11 -0.70
C LYS A 66 13.97 15.04 -1.55
N LEU A 67 13.07 14.07 -1.31
CA LEU A 67 11.87 13.84 -2.12
C LEU A 67 10.77 14.86 -1.84
N PHE A 68 10.64 15.26 -0.58
CA PHE A 68 9.66 16.26 -0.14
C PHE A 68 10.37 17.36 0.67
N PRO A 69 11.15 18.23 -0.01
CA PRO A 69 11.93 19.27 0.66
C PRO A 69 11.05 20.31 1.35
N GLU A 70 9.82 20.52 0.86
CA GLU A 70 8.85 21.46 1.39
C GLU A 70 8.12 20.95 2.66
N LEU A 71 8.21 19.65 2.96
CA LEU A 71 7.63 19.12 4.19
C LEU A 71 8.52 19.47 5.40
N ASN A 72 7.89 20.08 6.41
CA ASN A 72 8.49 20.25 7.73
C ASN A 72 8.71 18.87 8.42
N SER A 73 9.40 18.88 9.56
CA SER A 73 9.71 17.66 10.33
C SER A 73 8.44 16.86 10.68
N SER A 74 7.37 17.55 11.07
CA SER A 74 6.07 16.93 11.38
C SER A 74 5.44 16.27 10.16
N GLY A 75 5.42 16.93 9.00
CA GLY A 75 4.87 16.39 7.75
C GLY A 75 5.62 15.14 7.29
N LYS A 76 6.95 15.10 7.45
CA LYS A 76 7.75 13.90 7.16
C LYS A 76 7.42 12.74 8.11
N ALA A 77 7.18 13.04 9.39
CA ALA A 77 6.75 12.05 10.38
C ALA A 77 5.35 11.51 10.05
N VAL A 78 4.39 12.38 9.72
CA VAL A 78 3.03 11.99 9.32
C VAL A 78 3.06 11.13 8.06
N LEU A 79 3.85 11.49 7.04
CA LEU A 79 3.97 10.69 5.82
C LEU A 79 4.53 9.29 6.11
N THR A 80 5.57 9.22 6.94
CA THR A 80 6.18 7.95 7.36
C THR A 80 5.17 7.10 8.13
N LEU A 81 4.43 7.70 9.05
CA LEU A 81 3.40 7.01 9.82
C LEU A 81 2.27 6.52 8.91
N ALA A 82 1.75 7.37 8.03
CA ALA A 82 0.66 7.04 7.12
C ALA A 82 1.03 5.87 6.20
N THR A 83 2.22 5.91 5.59
CA THR A 83 2.71 4.83 4.72
C THR A 83 2.98 3.53 5.49
N THR A 84 3.46 3.62 6.73
CA THR A 84 3.63 2.46 7.62
C THR A 84 2.29 1.84 8.01
N LEU A 85 1.32 2.67 8.42
CA LEU A 85 -0.03 2.22 8.76
C LEU A 85 -0.74 1.61 7.56
N LEU A 86 -0.53 2.16 6.37
CA LEU A 86 -1.08 1.61 5.14
C LEU A 86 -0.47 0.22 4.85
N LEU A 87 0.85 0.06 4.94
CA LEU A 87 1.48 -1.26 4.82
C LEU A 87 0.94 -2.25 5.87
N PHE A 88 0.81 -1.81 7.12
CA PHE A 88 0.24 -2.61 8.19
C PHE A 88 -1.21 -3.03 7.88
N HIS A 89 -2.01 -2.12 7.35
CA HIS A 89 -3.36 -2.41 6.89
C HIS A 89 -3.35 -3.48 5.79
N HIS A 90 -2.50 -3.34 4.75
CA HIS A 90 -2.38 -4.36 3.71
C HIS A 90 -1.96 -5.73 4.27
N PHE A 91 -1.06 -5.74 5.24
CA PHE A 91 -0.64 -6.96 5.91
C PHE A 91 -1.82 -7.61 6.64
N LEU A 92 -2.55 -6.84 7.44
CA LEU A 92 -3.69 -7.33 8.21
C LEU A 92 -4.81 -7.86 7.30
N MET A 93 -5.19 -7.11 6.26
CA MET A 93 -6.22 -7.57 5.32
C MET A 93 -5.80 -8.84 4.60
N THR A 94 -4.56 -8.90 4.09
CA THR A 94 -4.03 -10.12 3.46
C THR A 94 -4.04 -11.30 4.44
N PHE A 95 -3.65 -11.08 5.69
CA PHE A 95 -3.66 -12.10 6.73
C PHE A 95 -5.08 -12.61 7.02
N ILE A 96 -6.05 -11.71 7.21
CA ILE A 96 -7.48 -12.04 7.40
C ILE A 96 -7.99 -12.88 6.21
N PHE A 97 -7.75 -12.42 5.00
CA PHE A 97 -8.27 -13.07 3.81
C PHE A 97 -7.58 -14.40 3.46
N VAL A 98 -6.28 -14.51 3.68
CA VAL A 98 -5.52 -15.71 3.34
C VAL A 98 -5.74 -16.80 4.37
N LEU A 99 -5.76 -16.45 5.67
CA LEU A 99 -5.81 -17.42 6.77
C LEU A 99 -7.21 -17.66 7.32
N PHE A 100 -8.05 -16.62 7.45
CA PHE A 100 -9.34 -16.74 8.15
C PHE A 100 -10.52 -16.90 7.19
N LEU A 101 -10.51 -16.25 6.03
CA LEU A 101 -11.57 -16.39 5.04
C LEU A 101 -11.30 -17.63 4.15
N LYS A 102 -11.61 -18.80 4.72
CA LYS A 102 -11.88 -20.02 3.95
C LYS A 102 -13.25 -19.84 3.30
N GLY A 103 -13.32 -19.29 2.08
CA GLY A 103 -14.35 -19.53 1.06
C GLY A 103 -15.85 -19.51 1.40
N GLU A 104 -16.25 -19.27 2.64
CA GLU A 104 -17.62 -19.15 3.10
C GLU A 104 -17.84 -17.67 3.31
N SER A 105 -18.81 -17.16 2.55
CA SER A 105 -19.29 -15.81 2.67
C SER A 105 -19.54 -15.50 4.14
N MET A 106 -18.98 -14.41 4.63
CA MET A 106 -19.63 -13.77 5.76
C MET A 106 -20.90 -13.18 5.16
N PHE A 107 -22.04 -13.74 5.56
CA PHE A 107 -23.43 -13.59 5.06
C PHE A 107 -23.91 -14.69 4.11
#